data_AF-A0AAN7ZLB2-F1
#
_entry.id   AF-A0AAN7ZLB2-F1
#
_cell.length_a   1.000
_cell.length_b   1.000
_cell.length_c   1.000
_cell.angle_alpha   90.00
_cell.angle_beta   90.00
_cell.angle_gamma   90.00
#
_symmetry.space_group_name_H-M   'P 1'
#
loop_
_entity.id
_entity.type
_entity.pdbx_description
1 polymer ?
#
loop_
_entity_poly.entity_id
_entity_poly.type
_entity_poly.pdbx_seq_one_letter_code
_entity_poly.pdbx_strand_id
1 'polypeptide(L)'
;MHILKATTSSRHKYVEMVRQLKQYMYHRQLPEYMQRRILKYYEFRFQKRYFRESEILSTISGQLRQEIIMHSCRKLVENVAFFKNIPFALLARIVTCLRSEIFLANDVIVRAATAGNSMFFIASGTVAVFTASGREV
;
A
#
# COMPACT_ATOMS: atom_id res chain seq x y z
N MET A 1 -28.97 30.90 -0.84
CA MET A 1 -28.83 29.61 -0.14
C MET A 1 -27.77 28.77 -0.85
N HIS A 2 -26.51 28.87 -0.43
CA HIS A 2 -25.48 27.91 -0.85
C HIS A 2 -25.70 26.62 -0.08
N ILE A 3 -26.18 25.58 -0.75
CA ILE A 3 -26.25 24.24 -0.18
C ILE A 3 -24.80 23.80 0.05
N LEU A 4 -24.36 23.85 1.31
CA LEU A 4 -23.17 23.17 1.79
C LEU A 4 -23.35 21.68 1.51
N LYS A 5 -22.88 21.21 0.34
CA LYS A 5 -22.72 19.79 0.05
C LYS A 5 -21.94 19.19 1.22
N ALA A 6 -22.60 18.29 1.93
CA ALA A 6 -22.10 17.66 3.14
C ALA A 6 -20.61 17.34 3.03
N THR A 7 -19.80 17.93 3.93
CA THR A 7 -18.40 17.61 4.18
C THR A 7 -18.34 16.17 4.67
N THR A 8 -18.46 15.20 3.76
CA THR A 8 -18.32 13.79 4.10
C THR A 8 -16.84 13.56 4.42
N SER A 9 -16.51 13.63 5.71
CA SER A 9 -15.16 13.36 6.23
C SER A 9 -14.58 12.09 5.60
N SER A 10 -13.25 12.05 5.39
CA SER A 10 -12.55 10.86 4.86
C SER A 10 -12.85 9.59 5.66
N ARG A 11 -13.19 9.73 6.96
CA ARG A 11 -13.70 8.63 7.80
C ARG A 11 -15.06 8.10 7.34
N HIS A 12 -16.02 8.98 7.06
CA HIS A 12 -17.34 8.57 6.57
C HIS A 12 -17.24 7.87 5.22
N LYS A 13 -16.40 8.37 4.32
CA LYS A 13 -16.12 7.72 3.03
C LYS A 13 -15.53 6.31 3.20
N TYR A 14 -14.62 6.15 4.16
CA TYR A 14 -14.07 4.83 4.51
C TYR A 14 -15.14 3.88 5.06
N VAL A 15 -15.98 4.35 5.99
CA VAL A 15 -17.08 3.54 6.56
C VAL A 15 -18.03 3.05 5.46
N GLU A 16 -18.42 3.93 4.55
CA GLU A 16 -19.29 3.56 3.43
C GLU A 16 -18.63 2.55 2.48
N MET A 17 -17.34 2.74 2.16
CA MET A 17 -16.57 1.76 1.39
C MET A 17 -16.55 0.38 2.07
N VAL A 18 -16.27 0.32 3.37
CA VAL A 18 -16.26 -0.93 4.13
C VAL A 18 -17.65 -1.57 4.17
N ARG A 19 -18.72 -0.77 4.24
CA ARG A 19 -20.10 -1.27 4.16
C ARG A 19 -20.37 -1.98 2.82
N GLN A 20 -20.01 -1.34 1.71
CA GLN A 20 -20.14 -1.92 0.37
C GLN A 20 -19.30 -3.19 0.22
N LEU A 21 -18.09 -3.20 0.74
CA LEU A 21 -17.21 -4.37 0.76
C LEU A 21 -17.85 -5.54 1.52
N LYS A 22 -18.42 -5.30 2.71
CA LYS A 22 -19.13 -6.34 3.47
C LYS A 22 -20.31 -6.91 2.70
N GLN A 23 -21.10 -6.05 2.06
CA GLN A 23 -22.23 -6.49 1.24
C GLN A 23 -21.77 -7.35 0.05
N TYR A 24 -20.68 -6.95 -0.62
CA TYR A 24 -20.08 -7.74 -1.71
C TYR A 24 -19.65 -9.13 -1.24
N MET A 25 -18.93 -9.22 -0.10
CA MET A 25 -18.46 -10.49 0.43
C MET A 25 -19.61 -11.41 0.85
N TYR A 26 -20.67 -10.84 1.45
CA TYR A 26 -21.89 -11.57 1.79
C TYR A 26 -22.59 -12.13 0.54
N HIS A 27 -22.77 -11.30 -0.49
CA HIS A 27 -23.38 -11.71 -1.75
C HIS A 27 -22.58 -12.82 -2.45
N ARG A 28 -21.25 -12.78 -2.35
CA ARG A 28 -20.34 -13.82 -2.88
C ARG A 28 -20.21 -15.04 -1.97
N GLN A 29 -20.88 -15.07 -0.82
CA GLN A 29 -20.83 -16.14 0.17
C GLN A 29 -19.39 -16.51 0.57
N LEU A 30 -18.52 -15.49 0.71
CA LEU A 30 -17.14 -15.75 1.05
C LEU A 30 -17.03 -16.36 2.45
N PRO A 31 -16.17 -17.37 2.66
CA PRO A 31 -15.91 -17.91 3.99
C PRO A 31 -15.45 -16.84 4.98
N GLU A 32 -15.82 -17.01 6.25
CA GLU A 32 -15.56 -16.02 7.30
C GLU A 32 -14.07 -15.66 7.43
N TYR A 33 -13.17 -16.63 7.25
CA TYR A 33 -11.73 -16.40 7.30
C TYR A 33 -11.25 -15.46 6.18
N MET A 34 -11.83 -15.55 4.97
CA MET A 34 -11.52 -14.64 3.87
C MET A 34 -12.05 -13.24 4.16
N GLN A 35 -13.27 -13.15 4.70
CA GLN A 35 -13.86 -11.86 5.07
C GLN A 35 -13.00 -11.11 6.09
N ARG A 36 -12.53 -11.81 7.13
CA ARG A 36 -11.62 -11.23 8.14
C ARG A 36 -10.31 -10.75 7.52
N ARG A 37 -9.70 -11.53 6.63
CA ARG A 37 -8.46 -11.15 5.93
C ARG A 37 -8.67 -9.91 5.05
N ILE A 38 -9.73 -9.87 4.26
CA ILE A 38 -10.06 -8.73 3.39
C ILE A 38 -10.28 -7.46 4.23
N LEU A 39 -11.05 -7.54 5.32
CA LEU A 39 -11.26 -6.39 6.22
C LEU A 39 -9.96 -5.89 6.86
N LYS A 40 -9.10 -6.82 7.30
CA LYS A 40 -7.78 -6.48 7.87
C LYS A 40 -6.89 -5.79 6.83
N TYR A 41 -6.87 -6.27 5.59
CA TYR A 41 -6.16 -5.62 4.49
C TYR A 41 -6.64 -4.17 4.27
N TYR A 42 -7.96 -3.96 4.20
CA TYR A 42 -8.53 -2.61 4.03
C TYR A 42 -8.21 -1.68 5.21
N GLU A 43 -8.21 -2.20 6.44
CA GLU A 43 -7.83 -1.41 7.61
C GLU A 43 -6.38 -0.91 7.51
N PHE A 44 -5.43 -1.77 7.12
CA PHE A 44 -4.04 -1.36 6.87
C PHE A 44 -3.91 -0.41 5.69
N ARG A 45 -4.58 -0.69 4.57
CA ARG A 45 -4.46 0.07 3.32
C ARG A 45 -4.93 1.52 3.44
N PHE A 46 -5.98 1.74 4.22
CA PHE A 46 -6.65 3.04 4.32
C PHE A 46 -6.51 3.71 5.68
N GLN A 47 -6.03 3.01 6.73
CA GLN A 47 -5.88 3.57 8.08
C GLN A 47 -7.15 4.29 8.56
N LYS A 48 -8.33 3.70 8.28
CA LYS A 48 -9.67 4.24 8.60
C LYS A 48 -9.99 5.59 7.96
N ARG A 49 -9.29 5.98 6.89
CA ARG A 49 -9.54 7.20 6.12
C ARG A 49 -9.44 6.91 4.62
N TYR A 50 -10.42 7.34 3.85
CA TYR A 50 -10.40 7.18 2.41
C TYR A 50 -10.03 8.47 1.69
N PHE A 51 -9.03 8.39 0.82
CA PHE A 51 -8.60 9.44 -0.09
C PHE A 51 -8.53 8.88 -1.51
N ARG A 52 -8.93 9.68 -2.50
CA ARG A 52 -8.70 9.37 -3.91
C ARG A 52 -7.33 9.89 -4.30
N GLU A 53 -6.30 9.22 -3.81
CA GLU A 53 -4.91 9.67 -3.86
C GLU A 53 -4.44 9.99 -5.28
N SER A 54 -4.78 9.14 -6.26
CA SER A 54 -4.46 9.38 -7.67
C SER A 54 -5.11 10.65 -8.22
N GLU A 55 -6.39 10.91 -7.92
CA GLU A 55 -7.10 12.13 -8.32
C GLU A 55 -6.46 13.36 -7.67
N ILE A 56 -6.16 13.30 -6.37
CA ILE A 56 -5.51 14.39 -5.64
C ILE A 56 -4.12 14.69 -6.23
N LEU A 57 -3.30 13.67 -6.46
CA LEU A 57 -1.97 13.86 -7.02
C LEU A 57 -2.01 14.39 -8.46
N SER A 58 -3.06 14.05 -9.23
CA SER A 58 -3.21 14.52 -10.61
C SER A 58 -3.44 16.03 -10.74
N THR A 59 -4.01 16.68 -9.73
CA THR A 59 -4.24 18.13 -9.71
C THR A 59 -3.02 18.93 -9.27
N ILE A 60 -1.99 18.26 -8.76
CA ILE A 60 -0.75 18.87 -8.26
C ILE A 60 0.30 18.89 -9.36
N SER A 61 1.13 19.96 -9.41
CA SER A 61 2.23 20.09 -10.37
C SER A 61 3.23 18.92 -10.26
N GLY A 62 3.93 18.63 -11.35
CA GLY A 62 4.88 17.50 -11.39
C GLY A 62 5.98 17.59 -10.32
N GLN A 63 6.50 18.80 -10.08
CA GLN A 63 7.53 19.04 -9.06
C GLN A 63 7.01 18.78 -7.64
N LEU A 64 5.87 19.37 -7.27
CA LEU A 64 5.27 19.16 -5.94
C LEU A 64 4.85 17.70 -5.73
N ARG A 65 4.36 17.03 -6.78
CA ARG A 65 4.04 15.60 -6.73
C ARG A 65 5.28 14.76 -6.43
N GLN A 66 6.40 15.06 -7.08
CA GLN A 66 7.67 14.38 -6.81
C GLN A 66 8.14 14.63 -5.38
N GLU A 67 8.03 15.86 -4.87
CA GLU A 67 8.35 16.19 -3.47
C GLU A 67 7.49 15.41 -2.47
N ILE A 68 6.18 15.29 -2.72
CA ILE A 68 5.26 14.50 -1.87
C ILE A 68 5.67 13.02 -1.86
N ILE A 69 5.96 12.43 -3.02
CA ILE A 69 6.37 11.01 -3.12
C ILE A 69 7.71 10.81 -2.39
N MET A 70 8.70 11.68 -2.62
CA MET A 70 10.00 11.62 -1.95
C MET A 70 9.86 11.74 -0.43
N HIS A 71 9.02 12.65 0.05
CA HIS A 71 8.73 12.79 1.47
C HIS A 71 8.08 11.52 2.05
N SER A 72 7.11 10.94 1.33
CA SER A 72 6.40 9.74 1.77
C SER A 72 7.32 8.51 1.84
N CYS A 73 8.30 8.41 0.94
CA CYS A 73 9.30 7.33 0.93
C CYS A 73 10.55 7.63 1.78
N ARG A 74 10.62 8.78 2.46
CA ARG A 74 11.83 9.23 3.18
C ARG A 74 12.41 8.17 4.12
N LYS A 75 11.57 7.57 4.96
CA LYS A 75 11.99 6.52 5.91
C LYS A 75 12.59 5.30 5.21
N LEU A 76 12.03 4.91 4.06
CA LEU A 76 12.54 3.78 3.28
C LEU A 76 13.92 4.12 2.71
N VAL A 77 14.04 5.32 2.12
CA VAL A 77 15.27 5.82 1.51
C VAL A 77 16.41 5.93 2.53
N GLU A 78 16.13 6.45 3.73
CA GLU A 78 17.12 6.63 4.79
C GLU A 78 17.60 5.30 5.39
N ASN A 79 16.70 4.32 5.53
CA ASN A 79 16.99 3.06 6.23
C ASN A 79 17.56 1.94 5.34
N VAL A 80 17.26 1.95 4.04
CA VAL A 80 17.69 0.88 3.13
C VAL A 80 19.07 1.20 2.56
N ALA A 81 20.06 0.36 2.88
CA ALA A 81 21.46 0.55 2.47
C ALA A 81 21.64 0.67 0.94
N PHE A 82 20.79 0.00 0.15
CA PHE A 82 20.79 0.07 -1.31
C PHE A 82 20.69 1.51 -1.84
N PHE A 83 19.99 2.41 -1.14
CA PHE A 83 19.79 3.80 -1.60
C PHE A 83 20.90 4.77 -1.20
N LYS A 84 21.79 4.42 -0.25
CA LYS A 84 22.73 5.38 0.38
C LYS A 84 23.67 6.08 -0.59
N ASN A 85 24.12 5.37 -1.63
CA ASN A 85 25.14 5.87 -2.58
C ASN A 85 24.56 6.16 -3.98
N ILE A 86 23.22 6.26 -4.09
CA ILE A 86 22.56 6.54 -5.37
C ILE A 86 22.45 8.06 -5.56
N PRO A 87 22.90 8.63 -6.70
CA PRO A 87 22.71 10.04 -6.99
C PRO A 87 21.24 10.45 -6.88
N PHE A 88 20.96 11.61 -6.28
CA PHE A 88 19.59 12.05 -5.97
C PHE A 88 18.65 11.99 -7.18
N ALA A 89 19.11 12.40 -8.37
CA ALA A 89 18.31 12.35 -9.60
C ALA A 89 17.88 10.92 -9.97
N LEU A 90 18.75 9.92 -9.79
CA LEU A 90 18.43 8.52 -10.03
C LEU A 90 17.53 7.96 -8.92
N LEU A 91 17.81 8.30 -7.67
CA LEU A 91 16.98 7.93 -6.52
C LEU A 91 15.55 8.42 -6.68
N ALA A 92 15.36 9.68 -7.07
CA ALA A 92 14.04 10.24 -7.34
C ALA A 92 13.29 9.45 -8.42
N ARG A 93 13.97 9.08 -9.51
CA ARG A 93 13.38 8.23 -10.56
C ARG A 93 12.96 6.86 -10.02
N ILE A 94 13.82 6.21 -9.22
CA ILE A 94 13.50 4.91 -8.61
C ILE A 94 12.27 5.04 -7.70
N VAL A 95 12.27 6.05 -6.82
CA VAL A 95 11.17 6.29 -5.87
C VAL A 95 9.84 6.56 -6.59
N THR A 96 9.85 7.27 -7.73
CA THR A 96 8.63 7.44 -8.54
C THR A 96 8.11 6.16 -9.19
N CYS A 97 8.95 5.13 -9.33
CA CYS A 97 8.55 3.82 -9.83
C CYS A 97 8.08 2.86 -8.73
N LEU A 98 8.28 3.20 -7.46
CA LEU A 98 7.85 2.35 -6.34
C LEU A 98 6.32 2.30 -6.27
N ARG A 99 5.81 1.12 -5.94
CA ARG A 99 4.39 0.87 -5.68
C ARG A 99 4.25 0.36 -4.25
N SER A 100 3.29 0.91 -3.53
CA SER A 100 2.97 0.46 -2.18
C SER A 100 2.14 -0.81 -2.24
N GLU A 101 2.69 -1.90 -1.71
CA GLU A 101 2.04 -3.21 -1.63
C GLU A 101 1.91 -3.62 -0.16
N ILE A 102 0.79 -4.25 0.20
CA ILE A 102 0.51 -4.70 1.57
C ILE A 102 0.31 -6.21 1.53
N PHE A 103 1.14 -6.92 2.28
CA PHE A 103 1.02 -8.35 2.50
C PHE A 103 0.60 -8.60 3.95
N LEU A 104 -0.41 -9.44 4.15
CA LEU A 104 -0.82 -9.89 5.47
C LEU A 104 0.08 -11.03 5.95
N ALA A 105 0.02 -11.31 7.26
CA ALA A 105 0.67 -12.49 7.81
C ALA A 105 0.26 -13.76 7.04
N ASN A 106 1.25 -14.58 6.72
CA ASN A 106 1.15 -15.81 5.92
C ASN A 106 0.88 -15.61 4.41
N ASP A 107 0.91 -14.38 3.91
CA ASP A 107 0.93 -14.16 2.46
C ASP A 107 2.31 -14.51 1.90
N VAL A 108 2.32 -15.22 0.77
CA VAL A 108 3.56 -15.53 0.06
C VAL A 108 3.89 -14.37 -0.88
N ILE A 109 4.96 -13.65 -0.57
CA ILE A 109 5.42 -12.48 -1.36
C ILE A 109 6.17 -12.94 -2.62
N VAL A 110 7.12 -13.85 -2.47
CA VAL A 110 7.93 -14.41 -3.55
C VAL A 110 7.98 -15.93 -3.40
N ARG A 111 7.86 -16.67 -4.51
CA ARG A 111 8.03 -18.13 -4.54
C ARG A 111 9.34 -18.52 -5.17
N ALA A 112 10.07 -19.43 -4.53
CA ALA A 112 11.24 -20.07 -5.12
C ALA A 112 10.86 -20.78 -6.44
N ALA A 113 11.84 -20.87 -7.35
CA ALA A 113 11.67 -21.47 -8.68
C ALA A 113 10.60 -20.80 -9.57
N THR A 114 10.19 -19.56 -9.26
CA THR A 114 9.38 -18.73 -10.15
C THR A 114 10.22 -17.57 -10.69
N ALA A 115 9.96 -17.17 -11.94
CA ALA A 115 10.69 -16.06 -12.55
C ALA A 115 10.41 -14.75 -11.77
N GLY A 116 11.47 -14.14 -11.24
CA GLY A 116 11.38 -12.86 -10.55
C GLY A 116 11.30 -11.71 -11.55
N ASN A 117 10.22 -10.92 -11.51
CA ASN A 117 10.03 -9.73 -12.34
C ASN A 117 10.00 -8.42 -11.52
N SER A 118 10.16 -8.52 -10.20
CA SER A 118 9.96 -7.41 -9.28
C SER A 118 10.97 -7.48 -8.13
N MET A 119 11.36 -6.30 -7.64
CA MET A 119 12.16 -6.13 -6.42
C MET A 119 11.29 -5.46 -5.35
N PHE A 120 11.39 -5.94 -4.11
CA PHE A 120 10.65 -5.41 -2.98
C PHE A 120 11.59 -4.76 -1.97
N PHE A 121 11.14 -3.65 -1.38
CA PHE A 121 11.78 -3.04 -0.23
C PHE A 121 10.79 -3.00 0.93
N ILE A 122 11.23 -3.41 2.12
CA ILE A 122 10.36 -3.48 3.29
C ILE A 122 10.26 -2.08 3.91
N ALA A 123 9.11 -1.43 3.75
CA ALA A 123 8.85 -0.13 4.37
C ALA A 123 8.48 -0.24 5.85
N SER A 124 7.79 -1.30 6.24
CA SER A 124 7.38 -1.59 7.62
C SER A 124 7.01 -3.07 7.76
N GLY A 125 7.24 -3.64 8.95
CA GLY A 125 6.96 -5.04 9.26
C GLY A 125 8.17 -5.95 9.10
N THR A 126 7.92 -7.26 9.14
CA THR A 126 8.93 -8.30 9.02
C THR A 126 8.50 -9.32 7.99
N VAL A 127 9.47 -10.01 7.40
CA VAL A 127 9.26 -11.12 6.48
C VAL A 127 10.11 -12.30 6.94
N ALA A 128 9.60 -13.50 6.72
CA ALA A 128 10.36 -14.73 6.93
C ALA A 128 10.79 -15.26 5.56
N VAL A 129 12.05 -15.67 5.45
CA VAL A 129 12.60 -16.29 4.24
C VAL A 129 12.73 -17.77 4.51
N PHE A 130 12.13 -18.59 3.64
CA PHE A 130 12.18 -20.04 3.76
C PHE A 130 13.02 -20.64 2.65
N THR A 131 13.88 -21.58 3.02
CA THR A 131 14.60 -22.44 2.09
C THR A 131 13.66 -23.45 1.42
N ALA A 132 14.13 -24.12 0.36
CA ALA A 132 13.36 -25.16 -0.31
C ALA A 132 12.96 -26.33 0.63
N SER A 133 13.70 -26.56 1.71
CA SER A 133 13.38 -27.56 2.74
C SER A 133 12.39 -27.06 3.80
N GLY A 134 11.87 -25.84 3.69
CA GLY A 134 10.90 -25.25 4.62
C GLY A 134 11.52 -24.67 5.89
N ARG A 135 12.85 -24.62 6.00
CA ARG A 135 13.55 -23.99 7.13
C ARG A 135 13.66 -22.48 6.93
N GLU A 136 13.27 -21.73 7.95
CA GLU A 136 13.46 -20.27 8.03
C GLU A 136 14.95 -19.92 8.18
N VAL A 137 15.41 -18.89 7.46
CA VAL A 137 16.80 -18.41 7.42
C VAL A 137 16.91 -16.91 7.68
#